data_AF-A0A1I1FS66-F1
#
_entry.id   AF-A0A1I1FS66-F1
#
_cell.length_a   1.000
_cell.length_b   1.000
_cell.length_c   1.000
_cell.angle_alpha   90.00
_cell.angle_beta   90.00
_cell.angle_gamma   90.00
#
_symmetry.space_group_name_H-M   'P 1'
#
loop_
_entity.id
_entity.type
_entity.pdbx_description
1 polymer ?
#
loop_
_entity_poly.entity_id
_entity_poly.type
_entity_poly.pdbx_seq_one_letter_code
_entity_poly.pdbx_strand_id
1 'polypeptide(L)'
;MGAALALMAGVIAHYWQGVPNDLPMLGVVVGSALMYSITTASVLGFLLPWIMLKIGVDHAPGADPFITTIKDFSGLLVYFLIAAWLLGITM
;
A
#
# COMPACT_ATOMS: atom_id res chain seq x y z
N MET A 1 -4.93 6.06 -12.35
CA MET A 1 -3.81 6.69 -11.62
C MET A 1 -3.02 5.67 -10.78
N GLY A 2 -3.67 4.82 -9.97
CA GLY A 2 -2.97 3.83 -9.12
C GLY A 2 -1.99 2.90 -9.87
N ALA A 3 -2.42 2.31 -11.00
CA ALA A 3 -1.54 1.48 -11.83
C ALA A 3 -0.30 2.22 -12.34
N ALA A 4 -0.45 3.48 -12.76
CA ALA A 4 0.66 4.28 -13.25
C ALA A 4 1.67 4.57 -12.13
N LEU A 5 1.20 4.95 -10.94
CA LEU A 5 2.05 5.19 -9.78
C LEU A 5 2.76 3.90 -9.31
N ALA A 6 2.05 2.77 -9.30
CA ALA A 6 2.61 1.47 -8.95
C ALA A 6 3.71 1.03 -9.94
N LEU A 7 3.48 1.20 -11.23
CA LEU A 7 4.47 0.89 -12.28
C LEU A 7 5.69 1.82 -12.18
N MET A 8 5.46 3.13 -12.07
CA MET A 8 6.55 4.10 -11.94
C MET A 8 7.41 3.82 -10.71
N ALA A 9 6.79 3.65 -9.54
CA ALA A 9 7.51 3.36 -8.31
C ALA A 9 8.22 2.00 -8.34
N GLY A 10 7.61 0.97 -8.95
CA GLY A 10 8.24 -0.33 -9.13
C GLY A 10 9.47 -0.28 -10.03
N VAL A 11 9.41 0.49 -11.12
CA VAL A 11 10.58 0.73 -12.00
C VAL A 11 11.68 1.49 -11.26
N ILE A 12 11.32 2.54 -10.53
CA ILE A 12 12.28 3.29 -9.71
C ILE A 12 12.93 2.37 -8.68
N ALA A 13 12.14 1.56 -7.96
CA ALA A 13 12.64 0.62 -6.96
C ALA A 13 13.56 -0.45 -7.57
N HIS A 14 13.24 -0.94 -8.77
CA HIS A 14 14.09 -1.88 -9.50
C HIS A 14 15.47 -1.28 -9.79
N TYR A 15 15.54 -0.08 -10.37
CA TYR A 15 16.83 0.53 -10.70
C TYR A 15 17.58 1.12 -9.50
N TRP A 16 16.87 1.55 -8.47
CA TRP A 16 17.50 2.19 -7.31
C TRP A 16 18.02 1.20 -6.26
N GLN A 17 17.23 0.19 -5.91
CA GLN A 17 17.56 -0.75 -4.84
C GLN A 17 17.56 -2.21 -5.30
N GLY A 18 16.86 -2.54 -6.39
CA GLY A 18 16.85 -3.90 -6.92
C GLY A 18 18.17 -4.27 -7.58
N VAL A 19 18.58 -3.54 -8.61
CA VAL A 19 19.83 -3.78 -9.36
C VAL A 19 21.07 -3.61 -8.48
N PRO A 20 21.21 -2.56 -7.65
CA PRO A 20 22.44 -2.38 -6.86
C PRO A 20 22.64 -3.38 -5.72
N ASN A 21 21.59 -4.09 -5.28
CA ASN A 21 21.65 -5.07 -4.20
C ASN A 21 21.37 -6.51 -4.68
N ASP A 22 21.43 -6.79 -5.99
CA ASP A 22 21.13 -8.10 -6.58
C ASP A 22 19.73 -8.67 -6.20
N LEU A 23 18.75 -7.78 -6.00
CA LEU A 23 17.35 -8.10 -5.68
C LEU A 23 16.42 -7.72 -6.85
N PRO A 24 16.47 -8.43 -8.00
CA PRO A 24 15.74 -8.03 -9.21
C PRO A 24 14.22 -7.96 -9.00
N MET A 25 13.68 -8.79 -8.10
CA MET A 25 12.26 -8.87 -7.78
C MET A 25 11.77 -7.73 -6.86
N LEU A 26 12.66 -6.91 -6.28
CA LEU A 26 12.28 -5.83 -5.37
C LEU A 26 11.33 -4.81 -6.04
N GLY A 27 11.54 -4.51 -7.33
CA GLY A 27 10.64 -3.63 -8.07
C GLY A 27 9.21 -4.18 -8.16
N VAL A 28 9.07 -5.50 -8.31
CA VAL A 28 7.77 -6.20 -8.34
C VAL A 28 7.12 -6.17 -6.96
N VAL A 29 7.90 -6.39 -5.89
CA VAL A 29 7.44 -6.28 -4.50
C VAL A 29 6.85 -4.89 -4.23
N VAL A 30 7.62 -3.83 -4.54
CA VAL A 30 7.20 -2.44 -4.31
C VAL A 30 6.00 -2.08 -5.17
N GLY A 31 6.02 -2.40 -6.47
CA GLY A 31 4.93 -2.07 -7.38
C GLY A 31 3.61 -2.74 -7.01
N SER A 32 3.63 -4.04 -6.69
CA SER A 32 2.44 -4.78 -6.28
C SER A 32 1.89 -4.33 -4.92
N ALA A 33 2.76 -4.09 -3.93
CA ALA A 33 2.35 -3.55 -2.63
C ALA A 33 1.73 -2.14 -2.75
N LEU A 34 2.28 -1.27 -3.60
CA LEU A 34 1.70 0.05 -3.86
C LEU A 34 0.36 -0.02 -4.58
N MET A 35 0.21 -0.92 -5.55
CA MET A 35 -1.06 -1.14 -6.22
C MET A 35 -2.15 -1.55 -5.22
N TYR A 36 -1.84 -2.48 -4.32
CA TYR A 36 -2.73 -2.87 -3.23
C TYR A 36 -3.04 -1.70 -2.29
N SER A 37 -2.03 -0.96 -1.86
CA SER A 37 -2.18 0.16 -0.92
C SER A 37 -3.05 1.28 -1.49
N ILE A 38 -2.87 1.65 -2.76
CA ILE A 38 -3.68 2.69 -3.44
C ILE A 38 -5.13 2.23 -3.62
N THR A 39 -5.33 0.96 -3.98
CA THR A 39 -6.68 0.39 -4.10
C THR A 39 -7.41 0.42 -2.76
N THR A 40 -6.75 -0.03 -1.70
CA THR A 40 -7.29 -0.03 -0.34
C THR A 40 -7.57 1.39 0.16
N ALA A 41 -6.67 2.34 -0.09
CA ALA A 41 -6.87 3.74 0.27
C ALA A 41 -8.11 4.35 -0.42
N SER A 42 -8.32 4.03 -1.70
CA SER A 42 -9.49 4.52 -2.45
C SER A 42 -10.80 3.96 -1.88
N VAL A 43 -10.79 2.68 -1.49
CA VAL A 43 -11.95 2.02 -0.86
C VAL A 43 -12.23 2.62 0.52
N LEU A 44 -11.20 2.79 1.36
CA LEU A 44 -11.34 3.37 2.70
C LEU A 44 -11.78 4.84 2.67
N GLY A 45 -11.34 5.61 1.68
CA GLY A 45 -11.72 7.01 1.53
C GLY A 45 -13.23 7.22 1.34
N PHE A 46 -13.93 6.22 0.82
CA PHE A 46 -15.40 6.23 0.76
C PHE A 46 -16.04 5.46 1.93
N LEU A 47 -15.58 4.24 2.21
CA LEU A 47 -16.22 3.36 3.17
C LEU A 47 -16.15 3.92 4.60
N LEU A 48 -15.01 4.48 5.00
CA LEU A 48 -14.83 4.88 6.39
C LEU A 48 -15.72 6.08 6.77
N PRO A 49 -15.75 7.20 6.01
CA PRO A 49 -16.70 8.28 6.29
C PRO A 49 -18.16 7.82 6.24
N TRP A 50 -18.50 6.92 5.31
CA TRP A 50 -19.85 6.38 5.20
C TRP A 50 -20.26 5.52 6.41
N ILE A 51 -19.36 4.66 6.90
CA ILE A 51 -19.58 3.88 8.13
C ILE A 51 -19.73 4.82 9.34
N MET A 52 -18.86 5.82 9.47
CA MET A 52 -18.92 6.81 10.55
C MET A 52 -20.26 7.56 10.57
N LEU A 53 -20.74 7.98 9.39
CA LEU A 53 -22.06 8.58 9.25
C LEU A 53 -23.18 7.62 9.67
N LYS A 54 -23.08 6.33 9.32
CA LYS A 54 -24.06 5.31 9.71
C LYS A 54 -24.12 5.03 11.20
N ILE A 55 -23.02 5.17 11.92
CA ILE A 55 -22.96 5.02 13.39
C ILE A 55 -23.30 6.32 14.14
N GLY A 56 -23.70 7.39 13.44
CA GLY A 56 -24.10 8.67 14.02
C GLY A 56 -22.94 9.58 14.41
N VAL A 57 -21.73 9.30 13.90
CA VAL A 57 -20.49 10.02 14.17
C VAL A 57 -20.20 10.89 12.94
N ASP A 58 -20.61 12.17 12.97
CA ASP A 58 -20.39 13.16 11.90
C ASP A 58 -18.95 13.70 11.90
N HIS A 59 -18.00 12.84 11.54
CA HIS A 59 -16.58 13.18 11.55
C HIS A 59 -15.94 12.89 10.20
N ALA A 60 -16.52 13.38 9.10
CA ALA A 60 -15.84 13.36 7.81
C ALA A 60 -14.37 13.87 7.90
N PRO A 61 -14.04 14.90 8.71
CA PRO A 61 -12.64 15.30 8.95
C PRO A 61 -11.85 14.36 9.88
N GLY A 62 -12.53 13.61 10.74
CA GLY A 62 -11.91 12.68 11.68
C GLY A 62 -11.60 11.32 11.07
N ALA A 63 -12.12 11.00 9.89
CA ALA A 63 -11.83 9.76 9.17
C ALA A 63 -10.37 9.71 8.67
N ASP A 64 -9.76 10.85 8.36
CA ASP A 64 -8.43 10.91 7.75
C ASP A 64 -7.33 10.24 8.62
N PRO A 65 -7.21 10.52 9.94
CA PRO A 65 -6.28 9.79 10.81
C PRO A 65 -6.48 8.27 10.87
N PHE A 66 -7.73 7.81 10.76
CA PHE A 66 -8.04 6.38 10.76
C PHE A 66 -7.68 5.73 9.43
N ILE A 67 -7.96 6.41 8.30
CA ILE A 67 -7.61 5.93 6.96
C ILE A 67 -6.09 5.73 6.87
N THR A 68 -5.30 6.72 7.30
CA THR A 68 -3.84 6.62 7.27
C THR A 68 -3.33 5.50 8.16
N THR A 69 -3.85 5.35 9.38
CA THR A 69 -3.47 4.28 10.30
C THR A 69 -3.75 2.89 9.70
N ILE A 70 -4.97 2.66 9.20
CA ILE A 70 -5.34 1.36 8.59
C ILE A 70 -4.47 1.09 7.35
N LYS A 71 -4.24 2.11 6.53
CA LYS A 71 -3.40 2.01 5.33
C LYS A 71 -1.95 1.68 5.69
N ASP A 72 -1.39 2.25 6.74
CA ASP A 72 0.00 2.01 7.14
C ASP A 72 0.20 0.57 7.62
N PHE A 73 -0.68 0.07 8.48
CA PHE A 73 -0.63 -1.33 8.93
C PHE A 73 -0.86 -2.32 7.77
N SER A 74 -1.93 -2.13 6.99
CA SER A 74 -2.26 -3.04 5.89
C SER A 74 -1.24 -2.98 4.75
N GLY A 75 -0.70 -1.79 4.45
CA GLY A 75 0.31 -1.58 3.43
C GLY A 75 1.63 -2.24 3.77
N LEU A 76 2.12 -2.08 5.01
CA LEU A 76 3.34 -2.74 5.47
C LEU A 76 3.16 -4.26 5.54
N LEU A 77 2.01 -4.74 6.03
CA LEU A 77 1.71 -6.17 6.07
C LEU A 77 1.81 -6.79 4.67
N VAL A 78 1.15 -6.21 3.68
CA VAL A 78 1.20 -6.71 2.31
C VAL A 78 2.59 -6.59 1.70
N TYR A 79 3.31 -5.48 1.96
CA TYR A 79 4.69 -5.33 1.51
C TYR A 79 5.58 -6.45 2.05
N PHE A 80 5.56 -6.71 3.37
CA PHE A 80 6.39 -7.74 3.98
C PHE A 80 5.98 -9.15 3.56
N LEU A 81 4.67 -9.43 3.40
CA LEU A 81 4.21 -10.73 2.90
C LEU A 81 4.68 -11.00 1.46
N ILE A 82 4.58 -10.01 0.57
CA ILE A 82 5.06 -10.15 -0.81
C ILE A 82 6.58 -10.24 -0.85
N ALA A 83 7.28 -9.45 -0.02
CA ALA A 83 8.74 -9.54 0.11
C ALA A 83 9.17 -10.92 0.61
N ALA A 84 8.52 -11.45 1.64
CA ALA A 84 8.78 -12.79 2.15
C ALA A 84 8.58 -13.86 1.08
N TRP A 85 7.49 -13.74 0.29
CA TRP A 85 7.18 -14.71 -0.74
C TRP A 85 8.11 -14.64 -1.96
N LEU A 86 8.45 -13.44 -2.43
CA LEU A 86 9.23 -13.24 -3.66
C LEU A 86 10.75 -13.15 -3.44
N LEU A 87 11.20 -12.69 -2.27
CA LEU A 87 12.61 -12.55 -1.93
C LEU A 87 13.09 -13.65 -0.97
N GLY A 88 12.20 -14.53 -0.51
CA GLY A 88 12.54 -15.64 0.39
C GLY A 88 12.93 -15.20 1.80
N ILE A 89 12.50 -14.01 2.22
CA ILE A 89 12.75 -13.49 3.56
C ILE A 89 11.79 -14.22 4.52
N THR A 90 12.31 -15.09 5.38
CA THR A 90 11.51 -15.69 6.46
C THR A 90 11.08 -14.59 7.45
N MET A 91 9.77 -14.50 7.69
CA MET A 91 9.13 -13.57 8.63
C MET A 91 9.46 -13.89 10.09
#